data_AF-A0A1Y2B2B6-F1
#
_entry.id   AF-A0A1Y2B2B6-F1
#
_cell.length_a   1.000
_cell.length_b   1.000
_cell.length_c   1.000
_cell.angle_alpha   90.00
_cell.angle_beta   90.00
_cell.angle_gamma   90.00
#
_symmetry.space_group_name_H-M   'P 1'
#
loop_
_entity.id
_entity.type
_entity.pdbx_description
1 polymer ?
#
loop_
_entity_poly.entity_id
_entity_poly.type
_entity_poly.pdbx_seq_one_letter_code
_entity_poly.pdbx_strand_id
1 'polypeptide(L)'
;MARKTIVLTETTVDCLRNKIIEVFREDQDSALHIYYTILRKSANNQSRYLLSRNANLVNIFNEVETLLEKQKQLLFEYNSSFVVVISSKHSAQPDVIVELEKVDIVAELKEMIVKHFGVGSNVRIYYQNSETDTKTIIKNEKSLKLGLINSGRVFLSC
;
A
#
# COMPACT_ATOMS: atom_id res chain seq x y z
N MET A 1 -7.78 -23.38 -8.07
CA MET A 1 -7.00 -22.35 -8.81
C MET A 1 -5.63 -22.92 -9.13
N ALA A 2 -5.21 -22.88 -10.40
CA ALA A 2 -3.87 -23.33 -10.80
C ALA A 2 -2.80 -22.34 -10.28
N ARG A 3 -1.74 -22.85 -9.65
CA ARG A 3 -0.60 -22.02 -9.22
C ARG A 3 0.17 -21.59 -10.47
N LYS A 4 0.25 -20.28 -10.72
CA LYS A 4 1.07 -19.71 -11.79
C LYS A 4 2.48 -19.50 -11.25
N THR A 5 3.45 -20.26 -11.77
CA THR A 5 4.85 -20.07 -11.42
C THR A 5 5.43 -18.97 -12.31
N ILE A 6 5.96 -17.92 -11.69
CA ILE A 6 6.65 -16.83 -12.38
C ILE A 6 8.13 -16.95 -12.00
N VAL A 7 9.00 -17.08 -13.00
CA VAL A 7 10.45 -16.99 -12.79
C VAL A 7 10.79 -15.52 -12.72
N LEU A 8 11.28 -15.07 -11.57
CA LEU A 8 11.76 -13.71 -11.39
C LEU A 8 13.22 -13.64 -11.85
N THR A 9 13.49 -12.84 -12.87
CA THR A 9 14.85 -12.47 -13.30
C THR A 9 15.24 -11.07 -12.81
N GLU A 10 14.32 -10.40 -12.12
CA GLU A 10 14.42 -9.02 -11.68
C GLU A 10 15.35 -8.87 -10.46
N THR A 11 16.10 -7.78 -10.43
CA THR A 11 17.06 -7.48 -9.35
C THR A 11 16.48 -6.57 -8.26
N THR A 12 15.33 -5.93 -8.49
CA THR A 12 14.71 -4.95 -7.58
C THR A 12 13.22 -5.17 -7.38
N VAL A 13 12.70 -4.66 -6.26
CA VAL A 13 11.28 -4.72 -5.91
C VAL A 13 10.41 -3.91 -6.88
N ASP A 14 10.90 -2.80 -7.42
CA ASP A 14 10.20 -2.02 -8.46
C ASP A 14 9.95 -2.85 -9.74
N CYS A 15 10.92 -3.67 -10.14
CA CYS A 15 10.74 -4.56 -11.29
C CYS A 15 9.72 -5.67 -10.98
N LEU A 16 9.76 -6.25 -9.78
CA LEU A 16 8.75 -7.22 -9.31
C LEU A 16 7.35 -6.60 -9.28
N ARG A 17 7.23 -5.35 -8.81
CA ARG A 17 5.98 -4.58 -8.81
C ARG A 17 5.41 -4.45 -10.22
N ASN A 18 6.23 -4.03 -11.20
CA ASN A 18 5.81 -3.92 -12.59
C ASN A 18 5.34 -5.27 -13.15
N LYS A 19 6.02 -6.37 -12.78
CA LYS A 19 5.63 -7.72 -13.19
C LYS A 19 4.30 -8.17 -12.58
N ILE A 20 4.04 -7.85 -11.31
CA ILE A 20 2.74 -8.11 -10.66
C ILE A 20 1.64 -7.36 -11.40
N ILE A 21 1.85 -6.07 -11.68
CA ILE A 21 0.89 -5.25 -12.43
C ILE A 21 0.59 -5.86 -13.80
N GLU A 22 1.63 -6.23 -14.56
CA GLU A 22 1.50 -6.85 -15.88
C GLU A 22 0.73 -8.19 -15.82
N VAL A 23 1.11 -9.08 -14.91
CA VAL A 23 0.63 -10.47 -14.88
C VAL A 23 -0.78 -10.58 -14.30
N PHE A 24 -1.09 -9.79 -13.28
CA PHE A 24 -2.37 -9.81 -12.57
C PHE A 24 -3.34 -8.72 -13.05
N ARG A 25 -2.91 -7.86 -13.99
CA ARG A 25 -3.69 -6.75 -14.53
C ARG A 25 -4.17 -5.77 -13.46
N GLU A 26 -3.32 -5.51 -12.47
CA GLU A 26 -3.55 -4.46 -11.48
C GLU A 26 -3.49 -3.08 -12.17
N ASP A 27 -4.04 -2.06 -11.52
CA ASP A 27 -3.88 -0.68 -11.97
C ASP A 27 -2.41 -0.25 -11.78
N GLN A 28 -1.85 0.46 -12.75
CA GLN A 28 -0.49 1.02 -12.67
C GLN A 28 -0.34 1.96 -11.46
N ASP A 29 -1.44 2.63 -11.08
CA ASP A 29 -1.50 3.54 -9.94
C ASP A 29 -1.77 2.81 -8.60
N SER A 30 -1.80 1.48 -8.57
CA SER A 30 -2.07 0.70 -7.35
C SER A 30 -0.97 0.90 -6.29
N ALA A 31 -1.36 1.17 -5.04
CA ALA A 31 -0.43 1.08 -3.91
C ALA A 31 -0.16 -0.40 -3.57
N LEU A 32 0.75 -1.02 -4.32
CA LEU A 32 1.17 -2.39 -4.06
C LEU A 32 2.15 -2.44 -2.90
N HIS A 33 1.71 -3.03 -1.79
CA HIS A 33 2.58 -3.47 -0.70
C HIS A 33 3.00 -4.91 -0.96
N ILE A 34 4.30 -5.12 -1.19
CA ILE A 34 4.86 -6.44 -1.46
C ILE A 34 5.55 -6.94 -0.20
N TYR A 35 5.19 -8.14 0.23
CA TYR A 35 5.75 -8.80 1.38
C TYR A 35 6.48 -10.06 0.92
N TYR A 36 7.48 -10.47 1.70
CA TYR A 36 7.98 -11.84 1.63
C TYR A 36 7.80 -12.55 2.96
N THR A 37 7.56 -13.85 2.86
CA THR A 37 7.41 -14.74 4.00
C THR A 37 8.38 -15.89 3.85
N ILE A 38 9.13 -16.17 4.92
CA ILE A 38 10.06 -17.31 4.95
C ILE A 38 9.29 -18.56 5.37
N LEU A 39 9.04 -19.46 4.42
CA LEU A 39 8.34 -20.70 4.69
C LEU A 39 9.25 -21.68 5.47
N ARG A 40 8.97 -21.87 6.75
CA ARG A 40 9.64 -22.89 7.60
C ARG A 40 8.67 -24.06 7.85
N LYS A 41 9.15 -25.28 7.60
CA LYS A 41 8.38 -26.54 7.68
C LYS A 41 7.64 -26.78 9.00
N SER A 42 8.03 -26.14 10.11
CA SER A 42 7.48 -26.39 11.45
C SER A 42 6.95 -25.16 12.20
N ALA A 43 6.81 -24.01 11.54
CA ALA A 43 6.38 -22.77 12.21
C ALA A 43 4.92 -22.45 11.87
N ASN A 44 4.05 -22.50 12.88
CA ASN A 44 2.65 -22.06 12.78
C ASN A 44 2.51 -20.53 12.68
N ASN A 45 3.57 -19.78 12.97
CA ASN A 45 3.66 -18.34 12.74
C ASN A 45 4.82 -18.06 11.78
N GLN A 46 4.48 -17.64 10.56
CA GLN A 46 5.46 -17.18 9.59
C GLN A 46 5.46 -15.66 9.59
N SER A 47 6.59 -15.04 9.93
CA SER A 47 6.73 -13.60 9.90
C SER A 47 6.66 -13.08 8.47
N ARG A 48 5.82 -12.06 8.26
CA ARG A 48 5.74 -11.28 7.02
C ARG A 48 6.69 -10.10 7.11
N TYR A 49 7.46 -9.87 6.05
CA TYR A 49 8.40 -8.77 5.96
C TYR A 49 8.01 -7.87 4.78
N LEU A 50 7.70 -6.60 5.06
CA LEU A 50 7.37 -5.61 4.03
C LEU A 50 8.62 -5.23 3.25
N LEU A 51 8.54 -5.29 1.93
CA LEU A 51 9.61 -4.88 1.03
C LEU A 51 9.53 -3.38 0.77
N SER A 52 10.65 -2.68 0.98
CA SER A 52 10.78 -1.31 0.51
C SER A 52 10.87 -1.29 -1.01
N ARG A 53 10.35 -0.22 -1.62
CA ARG A 53 10.27 -0.06 -3.08
C ARG A 53 11.62 -0.23 -3.78
N ASN A 54 12.69 0.24 -3.13
CA ASN A 54 14.05 0.22 -3.67
C ASN A 54 14.87 -0.98 -3.19
N ALA A 55 14.27 -1.95 -2.48
CA ALA A 55 15.01 -3.10 -2.00
C ALA A 55 15.53 -3.94 -3.18
N ASN A 56 16.75 -4.45 -3.02
CA ASN A 56 17.37 -5.36 -3.97
C ASN A 56 16.98 -6.79 -3.60
N LEU A 57 16.32 -7.48 -4.53
CA LEU A 57 15.83 -8.84 -4.31
C LEU A 57 16.98 -9.83 -4.12
N VAL A 58 18.12 -9.63 -4.79
CA VAL A 58 19.31 -10.49 -4.65
C VAL A 58 19.84 -10.43 -3.22
N ASN A 59 19.88 -9.25 -2.60
CA ASN A 59 20.32 -9.13 -1.21
C ASN A 59 19.39 -9.88 -0.26
N ILE A 60 18.08 -9.79 -0.50
CA ILE A 60 17.07 -10.51 0.29
C ILE A 60 17.24 -12.02 0.09
N PHE A 61 17.42 -12.48 -1.15
CA PHE A 61 17.68 -13.89 -1.44
C PHE A 61 18.95 -14.38 -0.74
N ASN A 62 20.05 -13.62 -0.79
CA ASN A 62 21.31 -13.98 -0.14
C ASN A 62 21.18 -14.03 1.39
N GLU A 63 20.55 -13.02 2.01
CA GLU A 63 20.31 -13.00 3.46
C GLU A 63 19.47 -14.21 3.87
N VAL A 64 18.40 -14.47 3.13
CA VAL A 64 17.51 -15.62 3.35
C VAL A 64 18.25 -16.94 3.12
N GLU A 65 19.12 -17.04 2.11
CA GLU A 65 19.92 -18.24 1.83
C GLU A 65 20.93 -18.52 2.97
N THR A 66 21.61 -17.48 3.48
CA THR A 66 22.51 -17.63 4.65
C THR A 66 21.77 -18.07 5.91
N LEU A 67 20.48 -17.71 6.04
CA LEU A 67 19.63 -18.11 7.17
C LEU A 67 19.02 -19.51 7.01
N LEU A 68 19.04 -20.12 5.81
CA LEU A 68 18.24 -21.29 5.48
C LEU A 68 19.09 -22.39 4.81
N GLU A 69 19.82 -23.12 5.65
CA GLU A 69 20.83 -24.13 5.29
C GLU A 69 20.49 -25.24 4.27
N LYS A 70 19.28 -25.42 3.70
CA LYS A 70 19.10 -26.56 2.76
C LYS A 70 17.90 -26.69 1.83
N GLN A 71 16.90 -25.81 1.82
CA GLN A 71 15.81 -25.74 0.83
C GLN A 71 14.66 -25.00 1.49
N LYS A 72 14.45 -23.73 1.15
CA LYS A 72 13.24 -23.02 1.56
C LYS A 72 12.74 -22.14 0.43
N GLN A 73 11.44 -22.22 0.23
CA GLN A 73 10.71 -21.41 -0.73
C GLN A 73 10.45 -20.04 -0.08
N LEU A 74 10.75 -18.97 -0.80
CA LEU A 74 10.25 -17.65 -0.48
C LEU A 74 8.87 -17.50 -1.12
N LEU A 75 7.89 -17.13 -0.30
CA LEU A 75 6.58 -16.74 -0.80
C LEU A 75 6.53 -15.22 -0.85
N PHE A 76 6.30 -14.67 -2.04
CA PHE A 76 5.95 -13.27 -2.20
C PHE A 76 4.43 -13.15 -2.19
N GLU A 77 3.94 -12.28 -1.32
CA GLU A 77 2.53 -11.95 -1.19
C GLU A 77 2.38 -10.47 -1.43
N TYR A 78 1.30 -10.04 -2.09
CA TYR A 78 1.05 -8.63 -2.30
C TYR A 78 -0.38 -8.30 -1.90
N ASN A 79 -0.54 -7.12 -1.30
CA ASN A 79 -1.83 -6.50 -1.05
C ASN A 79 -1.88 -5.18 -1.82
N SER A 80 -3.00 -4.90 -2.46
CA SER A 80 -3.30 -3.59 -3.01
C SER A 80 -4.11 -2.84 -1.96
N SER A 81 -3.45 -1.95 -1.22
CA SER A 81 -4.12 -1.13 -0.20
C SER A 81 -3.46 0.22 -0.08
N PHE A 82 -4.25 1.25 0.19
CA PHE A 82 -3.73 2.56 0.52
C PHE A 82 -3.82 2.78 2.02
N VAL A 83 -2.68 2.95 2.68
CA VAL A 83 -2.65 3.45 4.06
C VAL A 83 -2.77 4.96 4.00
N VAL A 84 -3.82 5.49 4.62
CA VAL A 84 -4.17 6.92 4.58
C VAL A 84 -4.21 7.49 5.98
N VAL A 85 -3.45 8.56 6.18
CA VAL A 85 -3.57 9.40 7.38
C VAL A 85 -4.63 10.48 7.13
N ILE A 86 -5.69 10.47 7.92
CA ILE A 86 -6.78 11.43 7.86
C ILE A 86 -6.61 12.44 9.00
N SER A 87 -6.43 13.70 8.64
CA SER A 87 -6.30 14.82 9.57
C SER A 87 -7.50 15.75 9.48
N SER A 88 -7.93 16.29 10.62
CA SER A 88 -8.85 17.43 10.60
C SER A 88 -8.12 18.70 10.19
N LYS A 89 -8.72 19.50 9.30
CA LYS A 89 -8.15 20.80 8.92
C LYS A 89 -8.29 21.86 10.01
N HIS A 90 -9.35 21.76 10.83
CA HIS A 90 -9.78 22.85 11.74
C HIS A 90 -9.95 22.42 13.19
N SER A 91 -9.94 21.12 13.50
CA SER A 91 -10.06 20.62 14.87
C SER A 91 -8.73 20.03 15.33
N ALA A 92 -8.47 20.10 16.64
CA ALA A 92 -7.35 19.42 17.29
C ALA A 92 -7.59 17.92 17.49
N GLN A 93 -8.53 17.32 16.75
CA GLN A 93 -8.76 15.88 16.81
C GLN A 93 -7.50 15.15 16.32
N PRO A 94 -7.17 14.01 16.96
CA PRO A 94 -6.01 13.23 16.56
C PRO A 94 -6.16 12.72 15.13
N ASP A 95 -5.03 12.55 14.46
CA ASP A 95 -4.97 11.89 13.17
C ASP A 95 -5.54 10.46 13.27
N VAL A 96 -6.26 10.04 12.23
CA VAL A 96 -6.77 8.68 12.11
C VAL A 96 -6.06 8.00 10.95
N ILE A 97 -5.50 6.83 11.19
CA ILE A 97 -4.84 6.02 10.15
C ILE A 97 -5.82 4.92 9.74
N VAL A 98 -6.11 4.83 8.44
CA VAL A 98 -6.97 3.78 7.86
C VAL A 98 -6.29 3.10 6.70
N GLU A 99 -6.66 1.86 6.46
CA GLU A 99 -6.28 1.10 5.27
C GLU A 99 -7.48 1.02 4.33
N LEU A 100 -7.30 1.42 3.07
CA LEU A 100 -8.33 1.38 2.03
C LEU A 100 -8.01 0.21 1.09
N GLU A 101 -8.92 -0.75 0.99
CA GLU A 101 -8.71 -2.04 0.31
C GLU A 101 -9.59 -2.21 -0.96
N LYS A 102 -10.50 -1.26 -1.26
CA LYS A 102 -11.62 -1.49 -2.19
C LYS A 102 -11.51 -0.88 -3.59
N VAL A 103 -12.42 -1.34 -4.45
CA VAL A 103 -12.69 -0.92 -5.85
C VAL A 103 -13.15 0.55 -5.98
N ASP A 104 -13.79 1.12 -4.96
CA ASP A 104 -14.12 2.56 -4.89
C ASP A 104 -13.51 3.18 -3.63
N ILE A 105 -12.23 3.55 -3.76
CA ILE A 105 -11.43 4.11 -2.67
C ILE A 105 -11.97 5.46 -2.16
N VAL A 106 -12.74 6.20 -2.95
CA VAL A 106 -13.29 7.51 -2.54
C VAL A 106 -14.50 7.31 -1.63
N ALA A 107 -15.38 6.38 -1.99
CA ALA A 107 -16.52 6.01 -1.15
C ALA A 107 -16.04 5.43 0.19
N GLU A 108 -15.06 4.53 0.16
CA GLU A 108 -14.48 3.95 1.37
C GLU A 108 -13.84 5.00 2.28
N LEU A 109 -13.07 5.93 1.72
CA LEU A 109 -12.48 7.03 2.48
C LEU A 109 -13.55 7.89 3.16
N LYS A 110 -14.64 8.22 2.45
CA LYS A 110 -15.75 8.99 3.03
C LYS A 110 -16.43 8.24 4.17
N GLU A 111 -16.64 6.94 4.02
CA GLU A 111 -17.20 6.09 5.08
C GLU A 111 -16.32 6.13 6.34
N MET A 112 -15.00 6.01 6.18
CA MET A 112 -14.04 6.10 7.29
C MET A 112 -14.05 7.48 7.96
N ILE A 113 -14.15 8.56 7.19
CA ILE A 113 -14.27 9.92 7.73
C ILE A 113 -15.53 10.07 8.59
N VAL A 114 -16.70 9.67 8.07
CA VAL A 114 -17.96 9.73 8.82
C VAL A 114 -17.87 8.92 10.11
N LYS A 115 -17.35 7.69 10.02
CA LYS A 115 -17.23 6.77 11.15
C LYS A 115 -16.32 7.30 12.26
N HIS A 116 -15.17 7.89 11.92
CA HIS A 116 -14.17 8.29 12.91
C HIS A 116 -14.32 9.73 13.41
N PHE A 117 -14.85 10.64 12.58
CA PHE A 117 -14.98 12.06 12.93
C PHE A 117 -16.41 12.45 13.32
N GLY A 118 -17.41 11.59 13.08
CA GLY A 118 -18.81 11.86 13.42
C GLY A 118 -19.43 12.99 12.59
N VAL A 119 -18.91 13.18 11.37
CA VAL A 119 -19.29 14.29 10.47
C VAL A 119 -20.26 13.81 9.40
N GLY A 120 -21.04 14.73 8.82
CA GLY A 120 -21.95 14.41 7.71
C GLY A 120 -21.20 14.00 6.43
N SER A 121 -21.91 13.41 5.47
CA SER A 121 -21.32 12.95 4.19
C SER A 121 -20.84 14.08 3.26
N ASN A 122 -21.23 15.33 3.55
CA ASN A 122 -20.85 16.52 2.78
C ASN A 122 -19.51 17.11 3.23
N VAL A 123 -18.49 16.27 3.35
CA VAL A 123 -17.11 16.70 3.66
C VAL A 123 -16.34 17.05 2.40
N ARG A 124 -15.52 18.10 2.47
CA ARG A 124 -14.50 18.39 1.48
C ARG A 124 -13.18 17.76 1.92
N ILE A 125 -12.61 16.93 1.04
CA ILE A 125 -11.36 16.22 1.29
C ILE A 125 -10.26 16.87 0.44
N TYR A 126 -9.10 17.08 1.04
CA TYR A 126 -7.94 17.69 0.42
C TYR A 126 -6.72 16.80 0.60
N TYR A 127 -5.76 16.86 -0.32
CA TYR A 127 -4.39 16.43 -0.05
C TYR A 127 -3.46 17.65 -0.12
N GLN A 128 -2.32 17.57 0.55
CA GLN A 128 -1.28 18.59 0.52
C GLN A 128 -0.14 18.09 -0.35
N ASN A 129 0.20 18.84 -1.39
CA ASN A 129 1.34 18.52 -2.23
C ASN A 129 2.63 18.80 -1.42
N SER A 130 3.49 17.79 -1.31
CA SER A 130 4.73 17.86 -0.52
C SER A 130 5.76 18.86 -1.07
N GLU A 131 5.75 19.14 -2.37
CA GLU A 131 6.70 20.03 -3.04
C GLU A 131 6.26 21.50 -2.96
N THR A 132 4.96 21.75 -3.01
CA THR A 132 4.40 23.12 -3.16
C THR A 132 3.61 23.60 -1.96
N ASP A 133 3.38 22.72 -0.97
CA ASP A 133 2.53 22.96 0.20
C ASP A 133 1.05 23.27 -0.14
N THR A 134 0.67 23.14 -1.41
CA THR A 134 -0.67 23.50 -1.88
C THR A 134 -1.70 22.43 -1.49
N LYS A 135 -2.83 22.88 -0.92
CA LYS A 135 -3.97 22.01 -0.59
C LYS A 135 -4.91 21.90 -1.77
N THR A 136 -4.99 20.71 -2.35
CA THR A 136 -5.81 20.42 -3.54
C THR A 136 -7.02 19.58 -3.16
N ILE A 137 -8.20 19.94 -3.67
CA ILE A 137 -9.46 19.21 -3.42
C ILE A 137 -9.44 17.87 -4.16
N ILE A 138 -9.81 16.81 -3.45
CA ILE A 138 -10.06 15.48 -4.01
C ILE A 138 -11.47 15.47 -4.60
N LYS A 139 -11.57 15.34 -5.93
CA LYS A 139 -12.84 15.38 -6.68
C LYS A 139 -13.26 14.01 -7.22
N ASN A 140 -12.29 13.12 -7.40
CA ASN A 140 -12.47 11.80 -7.97
C ASN A 140 -11.34 10.87 -7.54
N GLU A 141 -11.46 9.59 -7.89
CA GLU A 141 -10.49 8.55 -7.57
C GLU A 141 -9.07 8.89 -8.04
N LYS A 142 -8.91 9.40 -9.27
CA LYS A 142 -7.60 9.78 -9.81
C LYS A 142 -6.90 10.83 -8.95
N SER A 143 -7.62 11.87 -8.54
CA SER A 143 -7.09 12.90 -7.64
C SER A 143 -6.76 12.36 -6.24
N LEU A 144 -7.48 11.34 -5.78
CA LEU A 144 -7.19 10.67 -4.52
C LEU A 144 -5.92 9.84 -4.62
N LYS A 145 -5.81 8.94 -5.61
CA LYS A 145 -4.60 8.12 -5.83
C LYS A 145 -3.35 8.99 -5.94
N LEU A 146 -3.40 10.05 -6.75
CA LEU A 146 -2.31 11.01 -6.87
C LEU A 146 -1.95 11.67 -5.52
N GLY A 147 -2.95 12.10 -4.76
CA GLY A 147 -2.73 12.66 -3.43
C GLY A 147 -2.07 11.68 -2.47
N LEU A 148 -2.53 10.43 -2.45
CA LEU A 148 -1.99 9.38 -1.58
C LEU A 148 -0.57 8.96 -1.98
N ILE A 149 -0.26 8.91 -3.27
CA ILE A 149 1.11 8.65 -3.76
C ILE A 149 2.07 9.76 -3.29
N ASN A 150 1.63 11.02 -3.30
CA ASN A 150 2.49 12.16 -2.98
C ASN A 150 2.69 12.39 -1.48
N SER A 151 1.66 12.18 -0.65
CA SER A 151 1.72 12.56 0.76
C SER A 151 1.32 11.45 1.75
N GLY A 152 0.60 10.41 1.31
CA GLY A 152 -0.06 9.43 2.19
C GLY A 152 -1.07 10.04 3.18
N ARG A 153 -1.38 11.34 3.05
CA ARG A 153 -2.18 12.10 4.02
C ARG A 153 -3.24 12.95 3.33
N VAL A 154 -4.45 12.91 3.90
CA VAL A 154 -5.60 13.73 3.49
C VAL A 154 -6.11 14.56 4.66
N PHE A 155 -6.70 15.70 4.33
CA PHE A 155 -7.29 16.64 5.27
C PHE A 155 -8.78 16.77 5.00
N LEU A 156 -9.61 16.69 6.03
CA LEU A 156 -11.05 16.96 5.93
C LEU A 156 -11.38 18.39 6.38
N SER A 157 -12.30 19.02 5.66
CA SER A 157 -13.02 20.22 6.09
C SER A 157 -14.50 19.92 6.02
N CYS A 158 -15.19 20.12 7.14
CA CYS A 158 -16.63 20.20 7.20
C CYS A 158 -17.09 21.63 6.91
#